data_AF-A0A961L9T5-F1
#
_entry.id   AF-A0A961L9T5-F1
#
_cell.length_a   1.000
_cell.length_b   1.000
_cell.length_c   1.000
_cell.angle_alpha   90.00
_cell.angle_beta   90.00
_cell.angle_gamma   90.00
#
_symmetry.space_group_name_H-M   'P 1'
#
loop_
_entity.id
_entity.type
_entity.pdbx_description
1 polymer ?
#
loop_
_entity_poly.entity_id
_entity_poly.type
_entity_poly.pdbx_seq_one_letter_code
_entity_poly.pdbx_strand_id
1 'polypeptide(L)'
;MLVPLFILAAGALLAGFVFKDYFIGHDHEHFWHGAVFMAEGNHIMEEMHHVPAWVIYSPMVAMIVGFLVAYLFYIARPSIPGQLAAQHDVLYRFLLNKWYFDEIYDFLFVKPAKRLGRFLWKRGDGTVIDGFGPDGVAARVVDVTNKVVKLQSGYLYHYAFAMLI
;
A
#
# COMPACT_ATOMS: atom_id res chain seq x y z
N MET A 1 0.06 -29.12 -9.58
CA MET A 1 0.35 -28.39 -8.32
C MET A 1 1.18 -29.20 -7.32
N LEU A 2 1.01 -30.52 -7.20
CA LEU A 2 1.85 -31.35 -6.31
C LEU A 2 3.34 -31.34 -6.66
N VAL A 3 3.69 -31.40 -7.94
CA VAL A 3 5.08 -31.43 -8.40
C VAL A 3 5.87 -30.18 -7.93
N PRO A 4 5.41 -28.93 -8.16
CA PRO A 4 6.05 -27.75 -7.57
C PRO A 4 6.18 -27.80 -6.05
N LEU A 5 5.15 -28.29 -5.33
CA LEU A 5 5.18 -28.35 -3.86
C LEU A 5 6.24 -29.34 -3.35
N PHE A 6 6.38 -30.51 -3.98
CA PHE A 6 7.42 -31.47 -3.61
C PHE A 6 8.82 -30.92 -3.83
N ILE A 7 9.04 -30.22 -4.95
CA ILE A 7 10.32 -29.57 -5.24
C ILE A 7 10.64 -28.51 -4.16
N LEU A 8 9.66 -27.67 -3.81
CA LEU A 8 9.84 -26.66 -2.76
C LEU A 8 10.06 -27.28 -1.38
N ALA A 9 9.36 -28.36 -1.03
CA ALA A 9 9.53 -29.05 0.24
C ALA A 9 10.91 -29.69 0.38
N ALA A 10 11.40 -30.36 -0.68
CA ALA A 10 12.75 -30.92 -0.71
C ALA A 10 13.81 -29.80 -0.59
N GLY A 11 13.62 -28.69 -1.31
CA GLY A 11 14.48 -27.51 -1.20
C GLY A 11 14.49 -26.93 0.22
N ALA A 12 13.34 -26.76 0.86
CA ALA A 12 13.24 -26.21 2.21
C ALA A 12 13.97 -27.06 3.27
N LEU A 13 13.97 -28.39 3.11
CA LEU A 13 14.67 -29.31 4.02
C LEU A 13 16.18 -29.37 3.78
N LEU A 14 16.61 -29.35 2.51
CA LEU A 14 18.00 -29.64 2.15
C LEU A 14 18.85 -28.39 1.91
N ALA A 15 18.27 -27.27 1.48
CA ALA A 15 19.03 -26.08 1.10
C ALA A 15 19.89 -25.56 2.25
N GLY A 16 19.36 -25.55 3.48
CA GLY A 16 20.14 -25.13 4.65
C GLY A 16 21.37 -26.01 4.90
N PHE A 17 21.23 -27.33 4.74
CA PHE A 17 22.34 -28.27 4.93
C PHE A 17 23.39 -28.18 3.81
N VAL A 18 22.94 -28.02 2.56
CA VAL A 18 23.82 -27.98 1.38
C VAL A 18 24.57 -26.65 1.28
N PHE A 19 23.94 -25.53 1.62
CA PHE A 19 24.51 -24.19 1.38
C PHE A 19 25.05 -23.48 2.62
N LYS A 20 24.98 -24.09 3.82
CA LYS A 20 25.46 -23.45 5.06
C LYS A 20 26.90 -22.93 4.96
N ASP A 21 27.80 -23.69 4.33
CA ASP A 21 29.23 -23.35 4.31
C ASP A 21 29.51 -22.16 3.36
N TYR A 22 28.69 -22.01 2.32
CA TYR A 22 28.72 -20.86 1.41
C TYR A 22 28.08 -19.62 2.00
N PHE A 23 27.04 -19.74 2.83
CA PHE A 23 26.33 -18.56 3.35
C PHE A 23 26.94 -18.00 4.64
N ILE A 24 27.30 -18.88 5.58
CA ILE A 24 27.74 -18.52 6.93
C ILE A 24 29.05 -19.20 7.35
N GLY A 25 29.60 -20.06 6.49
CA GLY A 25 30.86 -20.77 6.75
C GLY A 25 32.07 -20.04 6.19
N HIS A 26 33.13 -20.81 5.94
CA HIS A 26 34.42 -20.31 5.48
C HIS A 26 34.37 -19.62 4.11
N ASP A 27 33.47 -20.03 3.21
CA ASP A 27 33.38 -19.51 1.84
C ASP A 27 32.46 -18.28 1.71
N HIS A 28 31.95 -17.75 2.82
CA HIS A 28 30.95 -16.67 2.78
C HIS A 28 31.47 -15.38 2.13
N GLU A 29 32.73 -14.98 2.36
CA GLU A 29 33.30 -13.78 1.74
C GLU A 29 33.31 -13.89 0.22
N HIS A 30 33.69 -15.06 -0.29
CA HIS A 30 33.72 -15.33 -1.72
C HIS A 30 32.29 -15.42 -2.28
N PHE A 31 31.36 -16.08 -1.59
CA PHE A 31 29.98 -16.21 -2.07
C PHE A 31 29.26 -14.85 -2.17
N TRP A 32 29.39 -13.99 -1.16
CA TRP A 32 28.68 -12.72 -1.11
C TRP A 32 29.33 -11.61 -1.93
N HIS A 33 30.60 -11.73 -2.33
CA HIS A 33 31.31 -10.77 -3.19
C HIS A 33 31.10 -9.29 -2.78
N GLY A 34 31.12 -8.99 -1.48
CA GLY A 34 30.92 -7.64 -0.95
C GLY A 34 29.47 -7.12 -0.93
N ALA A 35 28.48 -7.94 -1.29
CA ALA A 35 27.06 -7.59 -1.15
C ALA A 35 26.62 -7.46 0.31
N VAL A 36 27.29 -8.19 1.21
CA VAL A 36 27.11 -8.07 2.66
C VAL A 36 28.32 -7.31 3.21
N PHE A 37 28.06 -6.10 3.71
CA PHE A 37 29.09 -5.29 4.34
C PHE A 37 29.44 -5.85 5.73
N MET A 38 30.69 -6.25 5.92
CA MET A 38 31.24 -6.61 7.22
C MET A 38 32.23 -5.52 7.65
N ALA A 39 31.97 -4.88 8.78
CA ALA A 39 32.87 -3.88 9.34
C ALA A 39 34.19 -4.54 9.77
N GLU A 40 35.32 -3.81 9.70
CA GLU A 40 36.66 -4.32 9.99
C GLU A 40 36.87 -4.91 11.40
N GLY A 41 35.97 -4.63 12.35
CA GLY A 41 35.96 -5.21 13.70
C GLY A 41 34.83 -6.21 13.96
N ASN A 42 34.14 -6.69 12.93
CA ASN A 42 33.01 -7.61 13.08
C ASN A 42 33.48 -9.07 13.18
N HIS A 43 33.65 -9.57 14.41
CA HIS A 43 34.04 -10.96 14.70
C HIS A 43 32.85 -11.90 14.90
N ILE A 44 31.61 -11.48 14.62
CA ILE A 44 30.40 -12.26 14.90
C ILE A 44 30.45 -13.67 14.30
N MET A 45 31.02 -13.82 13.10
CA MET A 45 31.08 -15.11 12.41
C MET A 45 32.09 -16.08 13.04
N GLU A 46 33.16 -15.56 13.65
CA GLU A 46 34.13 -16.33 14.43
C GLU A 46 33.59 -16.64 15.84
N GLU A 47 32.97 -15.65 16.49
CA GLU A 47 32.37 -15.78 17.82
C GLU A 47 31.17 -16.74 17.86
N MET A 48 30.48 -16.95 16.73
CA MET A 48 29.36 -17.88 16.62
C MET A 48 29.74 -19.31 17.05
N HIS A 49 30.99 -19.72 16.83
CA HIS A 49 31.48 -21.05 17.24
C HIS A 49 31.69 -21.19 18.76
N HIS A 50 31.77 -20.07 19.48
CA HIS A 50 31.98 -20.04 20.93
C HIS A 50 30.68 -19.88 21.71
N VAL A 51 29.55 -19.79 21.02
CA VAL A 51 28.23 -19.66 21.65
C VAL A 51 27.89 -20.93 22.44
N PRO A 52 27.46 -20.81 23.71
CA PRO A 52 27.05 -21.96 24.51
C PRO A 52 25.93 -22.77 23.84
N ALA A 53 26.00 -24.09 23.96
CA ALA A 53 25.04 -25.00 23.32
C ALA A 53 23.57 -24.71 23.68
N TRP A 54 23.29 -24.25 24.91
CA TRP A 54 21.91 -23.92 25.32
C TRP A 54 21.30 -22.78 24.50
N VAL A 55 22.12 -21.80 24.04
CA VAL A 55 21.65 -20.71 23.18
C VAL A 55 21.30 -21.26 21.81
N ILE A 56 22.11 -22.19 21.27
CA ILE A 56 21.87 -22.85 19.98
C ILE A 56 20.54 -23.61 19.99
N TYR A 57 20.22 -24.30 21.10
CA TYR A 57 18.96 -25.04 21.22
C TYR A 57 17.76 -24.18 21.63
N SER A 58 17.97 -22.96 22.12
CA SER A 58 16.89 -22.10 22.62
C SER A 58 15.80 -21.78 21.59
N PRO A 59 16.07 -21.54 20.29
CA PRO A 59 15.03 -21.33 19.29
C PRO A 59 14.19 -22.58 19.05
N MET A 60 14.80 -23.78 19.11
CA MET A 60 14.08 -25.04 18.98
C MET A 60 13.13 -25.26 20.16
N VAL A 61 13.57 -24.97 21.38
CA VAL A 61 12.71 -25.03 22.57
C VAL A 61 11.56 -24.01 22.45
N ALA A 62 11.85 -22.76 22.06
CA ALA A 62 10.83 -21.74 21.85
C ALA A 62 9.81 -22.14 20.77
N MET A 63 10.26 -22.77 19.68
CA MET A 63 9.39 -23.31 18.63
C MET A 63 8.44 -24.39 19.19
N ILE A 64 8.97 -25.35 19.96
CA ILE A 64 8.15 -26.43 20.55
C ILE A 64 7.13 -25.84 21.52
N VAL A 65 7.54 -24.92 22.39
CA VAL A 65 6.63 -24.24 23.33
C VAL A 65 5.55 -23.47 22.57
N GLY A 66 5.92 -22.70 21.55
CA GLY A 66 4.98 -21.97 20.71
C GLY A 66 3.98 -22.90 20.00
N PHE A 67 4.46 -24.04 19.47
CA PHE A 67 3.61 -25.07 18.87
C PHE A 67 2.61 -25.66 19.88
N LEU A 68 3.06 -26.01 21.09
CA LEU A 68 2.18 -26.56 22.13
C LEU A 68 1.11 -25.54 22.57
N VAL A 69 1.48 -24.26 22.72
CA VAL A 69 0.53 -23.18 23.02
C VAL A 69 -0.48 -23.03 21.88
N ALA A 70 -0.03 -23.02 20.63
CA ALA A 70 -0.93 -22.94 19.47
C ALA A 70 -1.86 -24.16 19.39
N TYR A 71 -1.35 -25.38 19.59
CA TYR A 71 -2.16 -26.60 19.63
C TYR A 71 -3.24 -26.52 20.72
N LEU A 72 -2.88 -26.04 21.92
CA LEU A 72 -3.84 -25.83 23.00
C LEU A 72 -4.92 -24.83 22.60
N PHE A 73 -4.52 -23.70 22.01
CA PHE A 73 -5.42 -22.59 21.69
C PHE A 73 -6.36 -22.89 20.52
N TYR A 74 -5.91 -23.67 19.53
CA TYR A 74 -6.66 -23.86 18.28
C TYR A 74 -7.22 -25.27 18.09
N ILE A 75 -6.69 -26.29 18.79
CA ILE A 75 -7.15 -27.67 18.66
C ILE A 75 -7.76 -28.16 19.98
N ALA A 76 -7.00 -28.13 21.08
CA ALA A 76 -7.46 -28.76 22.32
C ALA A 76 -8.54 -27.95 23.05
N ARG A 77 -8.44 -26.61 23.07
CA ARG A 77 -9.40 -25.71 23.74
C ARG A 77 -9.61 -24.40 22.96
N PRO A 78 -10.41 -24.43 21.87
CA PRO A 78 -10.68 -23.27 21.02
C PRO A 78 -11.39 -22.08 21.70
N SER A 79 -11.88 -22.23 22.94
CA SER A 79 -12.52 -21.15 23.70
C SER A 79 -11.53 -20.17 24.32
N ILE A 80 -10.27 -20.57 24.53
CA ILE A 80 -9.25 -19.77 25.24
C ILE A 80 -8.91 -18.46 24.49
N PRO A 81 -8.65 -18.47 23.17
CA PRO A 81 -8.28 -17.25 22.46
C PRO A 81 -9.36 -16.16 22.54
N GLY A 82 -10.64 -16.56 22.47
CA GLY A 82 -11.76 -15.61 22.57
C GLY A 82 -11.86 -14.97 23.96
N GLN A 83 -11.63 -15.75 25.02
CA GLN A 83 -11.61 -15.23 26.39
C GLN A 83 -10.41 -14.28 26.62
N LEU A 84 -9.24 -14.64 26.11
CA LEU A 84 -8.04 -13.81 26.21
C LEU A 84 -8.20 -12.49 25.44
N ALA A 85 -8.80 -12.54 24.25
CA ALA A 85 -9.12 -11.34 23.46
C ALA A 85 -10.12 -10.44 24.20
N ALA A 86 -11.13 -11.00 24.85
CA ALA A 86 -12.09 -10.22 25.63
C ALA A 86 -11.45 -9.53 26.86
N GLN A 87 -10.48 -10.18 27.50
CA GLN A 87 -9.73 -9.61 28.63
C GLN A 87 -8.76 -8.50 28.18
N HIS A 88 -8.18 -8.63 26.99
CA HIS A 88 -7.19 -7.70 26.43
C HIS A 88 -7.69 -7.03 25.14
N ASP A 89 -8.92 -6.52 25.13
CA ASP A 89 -9.59 -5.98 23.93
C ASP A 89 -8.75 -4.88 23.24
N VAL A 90 -8.09 -4.00 24.00
CA VAL A 90 -7.25 -2.93 23.44
C VAL A 90 -6.06 -3.50 22.67
N LEU A 91 -5.30 -4.41 23.28
CA LEU A 91 -4.14 -5.04 22.65
C LEU A 91 -4.58 -5.91 21.47
N TYR A 92 -5.68 -6.64 21.63
CA TYR A 92 -6.26 -7.44 20.57
C TYR A 92 -6.65 -6.59 19.37
N ARG A 93 -7.39 -5.49 19.56
CA ARG A 93 -7.76 -4.56 18.47
C ARG A 93 -6.55 -3.91 17.83
N PHE A 94 -5.51 -3.58 18.59
CA PHE A 94 -4.27 -3.04 18.05
C PHE A 94 -3.60 -4.04 17.09
N LEU A 95 -3.46 -5.30 17.49
CA LEU A 95 -2.87 -6.35 16.64
C LEU A 95 -3.79 -6.73 15.47
N LEU A 96 -5.11 -6.79 15.71
CA LEU A 96 -6.13 -7.10 14.70
C LEU A 96 -6.16 -6.07 13.57
N ASN A 97 -6.08 -4.78 13.91
CA ASN A 97 -6.05 -3.69 12.94
C ASN A 97 -4.63 -3.39 12.43
N LYS A 98 -3.73 -4.39 12.44
CA LYS A 98 -2.35 -4.27 11.92
C LYS A 98 -1.63 -3.02 12.42
N TRP A 99 -1.80 -2.72 13.72
CA TRP A 99 -1.18 -1.58 14.40
C TRP A 99 -1.70 -0.21 13.94
N TYR A 100 -2.83 -0.18 13.23
CA TYR A 100 -3.47 1.01 12.67
C TYR A 100 -2.65 1.80 11.63
N PHE A 101 -1.57 1.23 11.11
CA PHE A 101 -0.72 1.92 10.12
C PHE A 101 -1.48 2.20 8.82
N ASP A 102 -2.30 1.26 8.36
CA ASP A 102 -3.08 1.38 7.12
C ASP A 102 -4.09 2.55 7.24
N GLU A 103 -4.76 2.67 8.39
CA GLU A 103 -5.76 3.69 8.67
C GLU A 103 -5.14 5.08 8.82
N ILE A 104 -3.98 5.16 9.50
CA ILE A 104 -3.22 6.39 9.62
C ILE A 104 -2.76 6.85 8.22
N TYR A 105 -2.26 5.92 7.39
CA TYR A 105 -1.85 6.24 6.02
C TYR A 105 -3.03 6.70 5.16
N ASP A 106 -4.17 6.02 5.23
CA ASP A 106 -5.37 6.42 4.50
C ASP A 106 -5.87 7.80 4.94
N PHE A 107 -5.84 8.07 6.24
CA PHE A 107 -6.26 9.34 6.81
C PHE A 107 -5.33 10.51 6.47
N LEU A 108 -4.01 10.30 6.58
CA LEU A 108 -3.02 11.37 6.39
C LEU A 108 -2.68 11.64 4.92
N PHE A 109 -2.64 10.60 4.08
CA PHE A 109 -2.17 10.75 2.70
C PHE A 109 -3.29 10.53 1.68
N VAL A 110 -3.97 9.39 1.75
CA VAL A 110 -4.91 8.99 0.69
C VAL A 110 -6.13 9.91 0.63
N LYS A 111 -6.81 10.14 1.76
CA LYS A 111 -8.01 10.99 1.82
C LYS A 111 -7.70 12.45 1.46
N PRO A 112 -6.64 13.10 1.98
CA PRO A 112 -6.28 14.46 1.59
C PRO A 112 -5.90 14.56 0.12
N ALA A 113 -5.09 13.63 -0.41
CA ALA A 113 -4.74 13.61 -1.83
C ALA A 113 -5.99 13.48 -2.72
N LYS A 114 -6.92 12.58 -2.38
CA LYS A 114 -8.21 12.45 -3.09
C LYS A 114 -9.07 13.71 -3.00
N ARG A 115 -9.08 14.41 -1.86
CA ARG A 115 -9.82 15.67 -1.70
C ARG A 115 -9.19 16.78 -2.55
N LEU A 116 -7.87 16.90 -2.54
CA LEU A 116 -7.14 17.86 -3.36
C LEU A 116 -7.36 17.60 -4.86
N GLY A 117 -7.24 16.35 -5.30
CA GLY A 117 -7.52 15.97 -6.69
C GLY A 117 -8.96 16.31 -7.12
N ARG A 118 -9.96 16.01 -6.28
CA ARG A 118 -11.36 16.39 -6.55
C ARG A 118 -11.56 17.91 -6.59
N PHE A 119 -10.88 18.65 -5.72
CA PHE A 119 -10.94 20.10 -5.73
C PHE A 119 -10.38 20.66 -7.04
N LEU A 120 -9.18 20.23 -7.45
CA LEU A 120 -8.55 20.66 -8.70
C LEU A 120 -9.41 20.31 -9.91
N TRP A 121 -10.01 19.12 -9.95
CA TRP A 121 -10.89 18.74 -11.06
C TRP A 121 -12.18 19.55 -11.11
N LYS A 122 -12.95 19.60 -10.00
CA LYS A 122 -14.27 20.25 -10.04
C LYS A 122 -14.20 21.78 -10.08
N ARG A 123 -13.28 22.37 -9.32
CA ARG A 123 -13.15 23.83 -9.22
C ARG A 123 -12.16 24.39 -10.24
N GLY A 124 -11.05 23.72 -10.49
CA GLY A 124 -10.09 24.16 -11.51
C GLY A 124 -10.62 23.91 -12.90
N ASP A 125 -10.72 22.65 -13.28
CA ASP A 125 -11.05 22.25 -14.65
C ASP A 125 -12.50 22.60 -15.01
N GLY A 126 -13.48 21.96 -14.36
CA GLY A 126 -14.88 22.09 -14.78
C GLY A 126 -15.52 23.47 -14.55
N THR A 127 -15.06 24.23 -13.55
CA THR A 127 -15.64 25.56 -13.26
C THR A 127 -14.85 26.68 -13.91
N VAL A 128 -13.51 26.66 -13.81
CA VAL A 128 -12.69 27.77 -14.27
C VAL A 128 -12.29 27.59 -15.73
N ILE A 129 -11.79 26.42 -16.12
CA ILE A 129 -11.33 26.20 -17.50
C ILE A 129 -12.52 26.04 -18.44
N ASP A 130 -13.42 25.09 -18.15
CA ASP A 130 -14.55 24.81 -19.04
C ASP A 130 -15.58 25.95 -18.98
N GLY A 131 -15.88 26.43 -17.77
CA GLY A 131 -16.89 27.47 -17.54
C GLY A 131 -16.54 28.85 -18.11
N PHE A 132 -15.27 29.27 -18.10
CA PHE A 132 -14.83 30.51 -18.76
C PHE A 132 -14.29 30.30 -20.18
N GLY A 133 -13.93 29.07 -20.54
CA GLY A 133 -13.44 28.72 -21.85
C GLY A 133 -14.56 28.31 -22.80
N PRO A 134 -14.61 27.06 -23.28
CA PRO A 134 -15.51 26.65 -24.36
C PRO A 134 -16.99 26.90 -24.06
N ASP A 135 -17.45 26.50 -22.87
CA ASP A 135 -18.87 26.59 -22.52
C ASP A 135 -19.28 28.04 -22.25
N GLY A 136 -18.41 28.80 -21.59
CA GLY A 136 -18.62 30.23 -21.35
C GLY A 136 -18.70 31.04 -22.64
N VAL A 137 -17.77 30.79 -23.57
CA VAL A 137 -17.75 31.44 -24.88
C VAL A 137 -18.97 31.03 -25.70
N ALA A 138 -19.30 29.73 -25.75
CA ALA A 138 -20.47 29.24 -26.47
C ALA A 138 -21.77 29.86 -25.94
N ALA A 139 -21.95 29.91 -24.61
CA ALA A 139 -23.11 30.54 -23.99
C ALA A 139 -23.23 32.03 -24.36
N ARG A 140 -22.12 32.77 -24.38
CA ARG A 140 -22.11 34.18 -24.78
C ARG A 140 -22.42 34.39 -26.26
N VAL A 141 -21.92 33.52 -27.14
CA VAL A 141 -22.27 33.58 -28.56
C VAL A 141 -23.76 33.34 -28.75
N VAL A 142 -24.35 32.35 -28.07
CA VAL A 142 -25.79 32.07 -28.12
C VAL A 142 -26.61 33.26 -27.61
N ASP A 143 -26.22 33.88 -26.49
CA ASP A 143 -26.87 35.08 -25.93
C ASP A 143 -26.89 36.24 -26.94
N VAL A 144 -25.76 36.49 -27.61
CA VAL A 144 -25.64 37.57 -28.59
C VAL A 144 -26.48 37.25 -29.83
N THR A 145 -26.37 36.04 -30.38
CA THR A 145 -27.16 35.64 -31.56
C THR A 145 -28.65 35.74 -31.28
N ASN A 146 -29.13 35.30 -30.11
CA ASN A 146 -30.53 35.43 -29.71
C ASN A 146 -31.02 36.89 -29.64
N LYS A 147 -30.14 37.84 -29.30
CA LYS A 147 -30.48 39.27 -29.33
C LYS A 147 -30.48 39.82 -30.75
N VAL A 148 -29.50 39.45 -31.57
CA VAL A 148 -29.39 39.90 -32.97
C VAL A 148 -30.55 39.39 -33.81
N VAL A 149 -30.98 38.15 -33.62
CA VAL A 149 -32.14 37.58 -34.33
C VAL A 149 -33.42 38.38 -34.06
N LYS A 150 -33.58 38.98 -32.88
CA LYS A 150 -34.75 39.83 -32.57
C LYS A 150 -34.78 41.14 -33.36
N LEU A 151 -33.66 41.58 -33.93
CA LEU A 151 -33.63 42.75 -34.84
C LEU A 151 -34.27 42.42 -36.20
N GLN A 152 -34.29 41.15 -36.60
CA GLN A 152 -35.02 40.66 -37.78
C GLN A 152 -36.50 40.49 -37.44
N SER A 153 -37.24 41.61 -37.41
CA SER A 153 -38.65 41.63 -37.01
C SER A 153 -39.64 41.22 -38.10
N GLY A 154 -39.21 41.12 -39.37
CA GLY A 154 -40.08 40.81 -40.51
C GLY A 154 -40.96 41.96 -40.99
N TYR A 155 -40.96 43.12 -40.32
CA TYR A 155 -41.73 44.30 -40.72
C TYR A 155 -40.96 45.16 -41.73
N LEU A 156 -41.56 45.39 -42.91
CA LEU A 156 -40.93 46.13 -44.02
C LEU A 156 -40.43 47.53 -43.63
N TYR A 157 -41.19 48.23 -42.77
CA TYR A 157 -40.85 49.59 -42.33
C TYR A 157 -39.59 49.64 -41.45
N HIS A 158 -39.29 48.58 -40.67
CA HIS A 158 -38.04 48.51 -39.89
C HIS A 158 -36.82 48.40 -40.82
N TYR A 159 -36.92 47.65 -41.92
CA TYR A 159 -35.83 47.54 -42.90
C TYR A 159 -35.65 48.84 -43.71
N ALA A 160 -36.76 49.48 -44.10
CA ALA A 160 -36.71 50.77 -44.80
C ALA A 160 -36.03 51.85 -43.94
N PHE A 161 -36.32 51.89 -42.63
CA PHE A 161 -35.67 52.80 -41.68
C PHE A 161 -34.17 52.50 -41.54
N ALA A 162 -33.79 51.22 -41.40
CA ALA A 162 -32.39 50.81 -41.27
C ALA A 162 -31.53 51.10 -42.51
N MET A 163 -32.11 51.18 -43.71
CA MET A 163 -31.40 51.57 -44.94
C MET A 163 -31.21 53.08 -45.09
N LEU A 164 -31.95 53.88 -44.32
CA LEU A 164 -31.98 55.34 -44.42
C LEU A 164 -31.02 56.02 -43.43
N ILE A 165 -30.63 55.30 -42.36
CA ILE A 165 -29.57 55.67 -41.40
C ILE A 165 -28.25 55.09 -41.89
#